data_AF-A0A970VE49-F1
#
_entry.id   AF-A0A970VE49-F1
#
_cell.length_a   1.000
_cell.length_b   1.000
_cell.length_c   1.000
_cell.angle_alpha   90.00
_cell.angle_beta   90.00
_cell.angle_gamma   90.00
#
_symmetry.space_group_name_H-M   'P 1'
#
loop_
_entity.id
_entity.type
_entity.pdbx_description
1 polymer ?
#
loop_
_entity_poly.entity_id
_entity_poly.type
_entity_poly.pdbx_seq_one_letter_code
_entity_poly.pdbx_strand_id
1 'polypeptide(L)' 'MKKAICLGCIPGETAEEKFANAVTAGFDGVEVGTLIDTAQMRSYKRLSQIYKSKCIIFNY' A
#
# COMPACT_ATOMS: atom_id res chain seq x y z
N MET A 1 -10.74 -15.17 -2.12
CA MET A 1 -9.42 -15.07 -1.45
C MET A 1 -9.02 -13.61 -1.44
N LYS A 2 -8.66 -13.04 -0.28
CA LYS A 2 -8.19 -11.66 -0.22
C LYS A 2 -6.71 -11.61 -0.58
N LYS A 3 -6.37 -10.98 -1.71
CA LYS A 3 -4.99 -10.91 -2.21
C LYS A 3 -4.39 -9.55 -1.88
N ALA A 4 -3.14 -9.55 -1.45
CA ALA A 4 -2.33 -8.34 -1.33
C ALA A 4 -1.22 -8.33 -2.39
N ILE A 5 -0.67 -7.15 -2.67
CA ILE A 5 0.42 -6.95 -3.62
C ILE A 5 1.50 -6.05 -3.01
N CYS A 6 2.76 -6.41 -3.25
CA CYS A 6 3.90 -5.59 -2.85
C CYS A 6 3.86 -4.23 -3.57
N LEU A 7 4.02 -3.13 -2.82
CA LEU A 7 4.06 -1.76 -3.34
C LEU A 7 5.08 -1.58 -4.47
N GLY A 8 6.18 -2.33 -4.44
CA GLY A 8 7.21 -2.32 -5.50
C GLY A 8 6.75 -2.91 -6.83
N CYS A 9 5.73 -3.78 -6.83
CA CYS A 9 5.20 -4.44 -8.01
C CYS A 9 4.06 -3.67 -8.68
N ILE A 10 3.60 -2.58 -8.06
CA ILE A 10 2.45 -1.80 -8.55
C ILE A 10 2.97 -0.66 -9.43
N PRO A 11 2.50 -0.53 -10.67
CA PRO A 11 2.87 0.60 -11.52
C PRO A 11 2.37 1.92 -10.92
N GLY A 12 3.13 2.99 -11.11
CA GLY A 12 2.87 4.33 -10.58
C GLY A 12 4.14 5.00 -10.07
N GLU A 13 4.19 6.33 -10.14
CA GLU A 13 5.32 7.13 -9.67
C GLU A 13 5.17 7.50 -8.19
N THR A 14 3.93 7.64 -7.73
CA THR A 14 3.61 7.99 -6.35
C THR A 14 2.98 6.84 -5.58
N ALA A 15 3.07 6.88 -4.24
CA ALA A 15 2.37 5.91 -3.41
C ALA A 15 0.84 6.00 -3.60
N GLU A 16 0.31 7.19 -3.80
CA GLU A 16 -1.12 7.40 -4.02
C GLU A 16 -1.62 6.69 -5.29
N GLU A 17 -0.93 6.88 -6.41
CA GLU A 17 -1.21 6.17 -7.66
C GLU A 17 -1.14 4.65 -7.49
N LYS A 18 -0.12 4.17 -6.76
CA LYS A 18 0.03 2.73 -6.51
C LYS A 18 -1.13 2.17 -5.68
N PHE A 19 -1.58 2.87 -4.64
CA PHE A 19 -2.75 2.42 -3.87
C PHE A 19 -4.03 2.43 -4.72
N ALA A 20 -4.23 3.45 -5.56
CA ALA A 20 -5.36 3.51 -6.48
C ALA A 20 -5.34 2.35 -7.50
N ASN A 21 -4.17 2.07 -8.07
CA ASN A 21 -3.96 0.99 -9.03
C ASN A 21 -4.18 -0.39 -8.39
N ALA A 22 -3.76 -0.59 -7.14
CA ALA A 22 -3.99 -1.83 -6.40
C ALA A 22 -5.48 -2.14 -6.26
N VAL A 23 -6.27 -1.14 -5.85
CA VAL A 23 -7.73 -1.28 -5.69
C VAL A 23 -8.41 -1.49 -7.04
N THR A 24 -8.02 -0.73 -8.06
CA THR A 24 -8.54 -0.88 -9.43
C THR A 24 -8.27 -2.28 -10.00
N ALA A 25 -7.11 -2.86 -9.68
CA ALA A 25 -6.75 -4.22 -10.07
C ALA A 25 -7.41 -5.31 -9.19
N GLY A 26 -8.19 -4.93 -8.17
CA GLY A 26 -8.94 -5.85 -7.32
C GLY A 26 -8.15 -6.46 -6.16
N PHE A 27 -7.02 -5.86 -5.77
CA PHE A 27 -6.30 -6.25 -4.56
C PHE A 27 -6.93 -5.64 -3.31
N ASP A 28 -7.01 -6.43 -2.24
CA ASP A 28 -7.57 -6.04 -0.94
C ASP A 28 -6.54 -5.34 -0.04
N GLY A 29 -5.26 -5.39 -0.40
CA GLY A 29 -4.19 -4.84 0.41
C GLY A 29 -2.92 -4.55 -0.37
N VAL A 30 -2.14 -3.61 0.17
CA VAL A 30 -0.80 -3.27 -0.29
C VAL A 30 0.20 -3.63 0.80
N GLU A 31 1.21 -4.39 0.41
CA GLU A 31 2.33 -4.78 1.23
C GLU A 31 3.46 -3.78 1.08
N VAL A 32 3.87 -3.18 2.18
CA VAL A 32 4.99 -2.23 2.23
C VAL A 32 6.12 -2.85 3.03
N GLY A 33 7.35 -2.73 2.51
CA GLY A 33 8.54 -3.22 3.20
C GLY A 33 8.84 -2.43 4.48
N THR A 34 9.99 -2.73 5.11
CA THR A 34 10.43 -2.08 6.33
C THR A 34 10.48 -0.56 6.16
N LEU A 35 9.71 0.15 6.98
CA LEU A 35 9.69 1.62 7.01
C LEU A 35 10.55 2.09 8.18
N ILE A 36 11.58 2.87 7.87
CA ILE A 36 12.45 3.47 8.89
C ILE A 36 11.84 4.80 9.37
N ASP A 37 11.01 5.44 8.54
CA ASP A 37 10.41 6.74 8.80
C ASP A 37 8.94 6.63 9.25
N THR A 38 8.65 7.23 10.40
CA THR A 38 7.29 7.33 10.96
C THR A 38 6.36 8.20 10.11
N ALA A 39 6.87 9.20 9.38
CA ALA A 39 6.05 10.03 8.50
C ALA A 39 5.59 9.23 7.27
N GLN A 40 6.49 8.45 6.66
CA GLN A 40 6.14 7.52 5.59
C GLN A 40 5.09 6.48 6.03
N MET A 41 5.23 5.92 7.24
CA MET A 41 4.23 5.01 7.81
C MET A 41 2.85 5.67 7.94
N ARG A 42 2.78 6.91 8.45
CA ARG A 42 1.52 7.66 8.57
C ARG A 42 0.90 7.91 7.20
N SER A 43 1.70 8.23 6.20
CA SER A 43 1.24 8.45 4.83
C SER A 43 0.58 7.20 4.26
N TYR A 44 1.23 6.03 4.36
CA TYR A 44 0.67 4.77 3.83
C TYR A 44 -0.58 4.32 4.58
N LYS A 45 -0.64 4.49 5.90
CA LYS A 45 -1.87 4.24 6.67
C LYS A 45 -3.01 5.16 6.23
N ARG A 46 -2.72 6.43 5.93
CA ARG A 46 -3.73 7.37 5.43
C ARG A 46 -4.25 6.95 4.05
N LEU A 47 -3.37 6.58 3.13
CA LEU A 47 -3.75 6.10 1.80
C LEU A 47 -4.61 4.83 1.89
N SER A 48 -4.26 3.90 2.76
CA SER A 48 -5.03 2.67 2.96
C SER A 48 -6.48 2.96 3.42
N GLN A 49 -6.68 3.98 4.26
CA GLN A 49 -8.01 4.42 4.68
C GLN A 49 -8.79 5.07 3.53
N ILE A 50 -8.16 5.96 2.75
CA ILE A 50 -8.77 6.64 1.60
C ILE A 50 -9.26 5.61 0.57
N TYR A 51 -8.40 4.66 0.23
CA TYR A 51 -8.68 3.65 -0.80
C TYR A 51 -9.39 2.41 -0.26
N LYS A 52 -9.76 2.38 1.03
CA LYS A 52 -10.38 1.23 1.71
C LYS A 52 -9.60 -0.08 1.49
N SER A 53 -8.27 0.03 1.42
CA SER A 53 -7.32 -1.06 1.22
C SER A 53 -6.58 -1.34 2.54
N LYS A 54 -6.13 -2.57 2.75
CA LYS A 54 -5.26 -2.89 3.89
C LYS A 54 -3.83 -2.41 3.60
N CYS A 55 -3.17 -1.80 4.58
CA CYS A 55 -1.73 -1.58 4.54
C CYS A 55 -1.06 -2.61 5.44
N ILE A 56 -0.27 -3.52 4.85
CA ILE A 56 0.48 -4.55 5.57
C ILE A 56 1.94 -4.12 5.61
N ILE A 57 2.46 -3.84 6.80
CA ILE A 57 3.84 -3.39 7.00
C ILE A 57 4.65 -4.57 7.50
N PHE A 58 5.66 -4.99 6.74
CA PHE A 58 6.63 -5.99 7.20
C PHE A 58 7.74 -5.29 7.99
N ASN A 59 8.02 -5.77 9.20
CA ASN A 59 9.23 -5.41 9.95
C ASN A 59 10.09 -6.67 9.97
N TYR A 60 11.22 -6.62 9.28
CA TYR A 60 12.26 -7.65 9.30
C TYR A 60 13.36 -7.27 10.29
#